data_AF-A0A521TLK0-F1
#
_entry.id   AF-A0A521TLK0-F1
#
_cell.length_a   1.000
_cell.length_b   1.000
_cell.length_c   1.000
_cell.angle_alpha   90.00
_cell.angle_beta   90.00
_cell.angle_gamma   90.00
#
_symmetry.space_group_name_H-M   'P 1'
#
loop_
_entity.id
_entity.type
_entity.pdbx_description
1 polymer ?
#
loop_
_entity_poly.entity_id
_entity_poly.type
_entity_poly.pdbx_seq_one_letter_code
_entity_poly.pdbx_strand_id
1 'polypeptide(L)' 'MVPTFSRGNLGPTRVPLARSVGGIRHDSVLFCEEITTLAYRSLESGPLGEPVTAAVLDGVVLAVRRALGDAI' A
#
# COMPACT_ATOMS: atom_id res chain seq x y z
N MET A 1 0.22 8.38 2.22
CA MET A 1 -0.66 7.39 1.55
C MET A 1 0.18 6.62 0.55
N VAL A 2 -0.03 5.30 0.42
CA VAL A 2 0.67 4.45 -0.56
C VAL A 2 -0.31 4.15 -1.71
N PRO A 3 0.01 4.54 -2.96
CA PRO A 3 -0.82 4.21 -4.11
C PRO A 3 -0.97 2.69 -4.30
N THR A 4 -2.16 2.28 -4.72
CA THR A 4 -2.51 0.87 -4.95
C THR A 4 -3.00 0.69 -6.38
N PHE A 5 -2.38 -0.22 -7.12
CA PHE A 5 -2.71 -0.48 -8.52
C PHE A 5 -3.10 -1.94 -8.72
N SER A 6 -4.08 -2.22 -9.57
CA SER A 6 -4.48 -3.60 -9.92
C SER A 6 -3.49 -4.30 -10.87
N ARG A 7 -2.43 -3.60 -11.31
CA ARG A 7 -1.37 -4.11 -12.17
C ARG A 7 -0.04 -3.49 -11.78
N GLY A 8 1.02 -4.28 -11.83
CA GLY A 8 2.37 -3.84 -11.56
C GLY A 8 3.31 -5.01 -11.33
N ASN A 9 4.57 -4.86 -11.70
CA ASN A 9 5.60 -5.83 -11.37
C ASN A 9 5.95 -5.71 -9.89
N LEU A 10 6.14 -6.84 -9.22
CA LEU A 10 6.65 -6.87 -7.84
C LEU A 10 8.12 -6.45 -7.80
N GLY A 11 8.55 -6.01 -6.62
CA GLY A 11 9.89 -5.50 -6.38
C GLY A 11 10.14 -5.27 -4.89
N PRO A 12 11.37 -4.87 -4.51
CA PRO A 12 11.75 -4.73 -3.11
C PRO A 12 10.97 -3.64 -2.35
N THR A 13 10.41 -2.67 -3.07
CA THR A 13 9.60 -1.55 -2.56
C THR A 13 8.10 -1.74 -2.82
N ARG A 14 7.67 -2.93 -3.26
CA ARG A 14 6.28 -3.19 -3.67
C ARG A 14 5.70 -4.37 -2.93
N VAL A 15 4.48 -4.20 -2.41
CA VAL A 15 3.82 -5.20 -1.57
C VAL A 15 2.58 -5.72 -2.29
N PRO A 16 2.43 -7.05 -2.50
CA PRO A 16 1.21 -7.61 -3.05
C PRO A 16 0.07 -7.49 -2.03
N LEU A 17 -1.13 -7.19 -2.52
CA LEU A 17 -2.35 -7.11 -1.73
C LEU A 17 -3.44 -7.94 -2.39
N ALA A 18 -3.86 -9.01 -1.74
CA ALA A 18 -4.90 -9.89 -2.26
C ALA A 18 -6.26 -9.18 -2.30
N ARG A 19 -7.11 -9.55 -3.27
CA ARG A 19 -8.49 -9.06 -3.36
C ARG A 19 -9.22 -9.19 -2.01
N SER A 20 -10.16 -8.28 -1.77
CA SER A 20 -10.95 -8.16 -0.54
C SER A 20 -10.19 -7.72 0.72
N VAL A 21 -8.86 -7.81 0.76
CA VAL A 21 -8.07 -7.22 1.87
C VAL A 21 -8.17 -5.70 1.79
N GLY A 22 -8.50 -5.03 2.90
CA GLY A 22 -8.65 -3.57 2.88
C GLY A 22 -9.86 -3.06 2.07
N GLY A 23 -10.78 -3.94 1.66
CA GLY A 23 -11.94 -3.58 0.84
C GLY A 23 -11.68 -3.44 -0.66
N ILE A 24 -10.50 -3.83 -1.15
CA ILE A 24 -10.18 -3.74 -2.59
C ILE A 24 -10.89 -4.83 -3.42
N ARG A 25 -11.18 -4.53 -4.69
CA ARG A 25 -11.93 -5.46 -5.57
C ARG A 25 -11.07 -6.45 -6.35
N HIS A 26 -9.79 -6.15 -6.52
CA HIS A 26 -8.88 -6.93 -7.35
C HIS A 26 -7.59 -7.19 -6.60
N ASP A 27 -6.90 -8.26 -6.97
CA ASP A 27 -5.51 -8.43 -6.57
C ASP A 27 -4.72 -7.20 -7.06
N SER A 28 -3.94 -6.63 -6.16
CA SER A 28 -3.30 -5.33 -6.35
C SER A 28 -1.87 -5.34 -5.83
N VAL A 29 -1.15 -4.28 -6.14
CA VAL A 29 0.21 -4.04 -5.67
C VAL A 29 0.28 -2.62 -5.11
N LEU A 30 0.82 -2.51 -3.90
CA LEU A 30 1.12 -1.26 -3.20
C LEU A 30 2.50 -0.78 -3.65
N PHE A 31 2.58 0.44 -4.20
CA PHE A 31 3.84 1.01 -4.71
C PHE A 31 4.43 1.92 -3.63
N CYS A 32 5.29 1.37 -2.76
CA CYS A 32 5.77 2.12 -1.59
C CYS A 32 6.80 3.19 -1.95
N GLU A 33 7.41 3.10 -3.14
CA GLU A 33 8.25 4.16 -3.70
C GLU A 33 7.46 5.38 -4.20
N GLU A 34 6.15 5.24 -4.39
CA GLU A 34 5.26 6.34 -4.80
C GLU A 34 4.50 6.94 -3.61
N ILE A 35 5.03 6.81 -2.39
CA ILE A 35 4.39 7.35 -1.18
C ILE A 35 4.13 8.84 -1.34
N THR A 36 2.88 9.25 -1.11
CA THR A 36 2.44 10.62 -1.36
C THR A 36 1.66 11.20 -0.19
N THR A 37 1.77 12.52 -0.03
CA THR A 37 1.03 13.29 0.95
C THR A 37 -0.31 13.69 0.34
N LEU A 38 -1.40 13.33 1.03
CA LEU A 38 -2.76 13.73 0.64
C LEU A 38 -3.36 14.65 1.69
N ALA A 39 -4.19 15.59 1.25
CA ALA A 39 -5.02 16.36 2.15
C ALA A 39 -6.11 15.47 2.76
N TYR A 40 -6.42 15.67 4.05
CA TYR A 40 -7.44 14.86 4.74
C TYR A 40 -8.81 14.90 4.06
N ARG A 41 -9.21 16.06 3.53
CA ARG A 41 -10.44 16.23 2.73
C ARG A 41 -10.50 15.40 1.45
N SER A 42 -9.37 14.85 0.99
CA SER A 42 -9.37 13.94 -0.16
C SER A 42 -9.85 12.52 0.21
N LEU A 43 -10.19 12.26 1.48
CA LEU A 43 -10.63 10.95 1.99
C LEU A 43 -12.11 10.94 2.43
N GLU A 44 -12.94 11.83 1.87
CA GLU A 44 -14.36 12.00 2.26
C GLU A 44 -15.23 10.76 2.12
N SER A 45 -14.90 9.85 1.18
CA SER A 45 -15.64 8.60 0.98
C SER A 45 -15.46 7.58 2.12
N GLY A 46 -14.56 7.85 3.07
CA GLY A 46 -14.23 6.93 4.15
C GLY A 46 -13.41 5.73 3.70
N PRO A 47 -13.17 4.76 4.61
CA PRO A 47 -12.42 3.56 4.32
C PRO A 47 -13.19 2.66 3.34
N LEU A 48 -12.46 2.00 2.43
CA LEU A 48 -13.05 1.02 1.50
C LEU A 48 -13.49 -0.27 2.19
N GLY A 49 -12.88 -0.60 3.33
CA GLY A 49 -13.18 -1.79 4.11
C GLY A 49 -12.37 -1.83 5.41
N GLU A 50 -12.28 -3.03 5.99
CA GLU A 50 -11.57 -3.26 7.25
C GLU A 50 -10.06 -2.97 7.13
N PRO A 51 -9.38 -2.66 8.25
CA PRO A 51 -7.94 -2.52 8.28
C PRO A 51 -7.21 -3.73 7.69
N VAL A 52 -6.07 -3.49 7.04
CA VAL A 52 -5.17 -4.56 6.60
C VAL A 52 -4.59 -5.29 7.82
N THR A 53 -4.15 -6.53 7.62
CA THR A 53 -3.49 -7.29 8.69
C THR A 53 -2.16 -6.65 9.09
N ALA A 54 -1.71 -6.91 10.33
CA ALA A 54 -0.41 -6.45 10.80
C ALA A 54 0.74 -6.88 9.88
N ALA A 55 0.70 -8.12 9.37
CA ALA A 55 1.71 -8.63 8.43
C ALA A 55 1.80 -7.82 7.13
N VAL A 56 0.67 -7.36 6.59
CA VAL A 56 0.67 -6.48 5.41
C VAL A 56 1.26 -5.12 5.76
N LEU A 57 0.87 -4.55 6.90
CA LEU A 57 1.38 -3.27 7.37
C LEU A 57 2.90 -3.32 7.60
N ASP A 58 3.41 -4.37 8.24
CA ASP A 58 4.85 -4.59 8.47
C ASP A 58 5.61 -4.69 7.13
N GLY A 59 5.04 -5.39 6.14
CA GLY A 59 5.57 -5.46 4.80
C GLY A 59 5.64 -4.08 4.12
N VAL A 60 4.60 -3.27 4.27
CA VAL A 60 4.58 -1.88 3.76
C VAL A 60 5.63 -1.02 4.47
N VAL A 61 5.75 -1.11 5.79
CA VAL A 61 6.76 -0.36 6.56
C VAL A 61 8.17 -0.70 6.07
N LEU A 62 8.47 -1.99 5.88
CA LEU A 62 9.77 -2.42 5.34
C LEU A 62 10.01 -1.90 3.92
N ALA A 63 9.01 -2.02 3.04
CA ALA A 63 9.10 -1.56 1.66
C ALA A 63 9.27 -0.03 1.56
N VAL A 64 8.62 0.74 2.42
CA VAL A 64 8.82 2.20 2.53
C VAL A 64 10.24 2.51 3.01
N ARG A 65 10.74 1.82 4.03
CA ARG A 65 12.12 2.02 4.50
C ARG A 65 13.14 1.72 3.39
N ARG A 66 12.92 0.68 2.59
CA ARG A 66 13.74 0.41 1.40
C ARG A 66 13.65 1.51 0.36
N ALA A 67 12.46 2.02 0.08
CA ALA A 67 12.26 3.12 -0.86
C ALA A 67 12.97 4.42 -0.42
N LEU A 68 13.09 4.64 0.89
CA LEU A 68 13.82 5.77 1.48
C LEU A 68 15.34 5.54 1.57
N GLY A 69 15.82 4.31 1.35
CA GLY A 69 17.23 3.95 1.51
C GLY A 69 17.64 3.61 2.96
N ASP A 70 16.69 3.46 3.87
CA ASP A 70 16.90 3.18 5.31
C ASP A 70 17.04 1.68 5.63
N ALA A 71 16.83 0.82 4.64
CA ALA A 71 16.92 -0.63 4.76
C ALA A 71 17.34 -1.24 3.42
N ILE A 72 18.05 -2.38 3.49
CA ILE A 72 18.49 -3.18 2.32
C ILE A 72 17.54 -4.37 2.16
#